data_AF-A0A2V7XPY9-F1
#
_entry.id   AF-A0A2V7XPY9-F1
#
_cell.length_a   1.000
_cell.length_b   1.000
_cell.length_c   1.000
_cell.angle_alpha   90.00
_cell.angle_beta   90.00
_cell.angle_gamma   90.00
#
_symmetry.space_group_name_H-M   'P 1'
#
loop_
_entity.id
_entity.type
_entity.pdbx_description
1 polymer ?
#
loop_
_entity_poly.entity_id
_entity_poly.type
_entity_poly.pdbx_seq_one_letter_code
_entity_poly.pdbx_strand_id
1 'polypeptide(L)'
;MKRRRLGLATLLAAVAALAALALWPAHEARATGAPRLVLFISVDQMRYDYLTRFAPLYRAGLRTLLDHGAVFSNALYAHANTETGPGHSVLLSGRSPDHSGIVANEWY
;
A
#
# COMPACT_ATOMS: atom_id res chain seq x y z
N MET A 1 -37.06 33.27 13.54
CA MET A 1 -35.77 33.79 13.02
C MET A 1 -34.54 32.93 13.36
N LYS A 2 -34.39 32.36 14.57
CA LYS A 2 -33.18 31.57 14.95
C LYS A 2 -32.93 30.29 14.11
N ARG A 3 -33.98 29.54 13.73
CA ARG A 3 -33.86 28.31 12.91
C ARG A 3 -33.38 28.55 11.47
N ARG A 4 -33.77 29.67 10.85
CA ARG A 4 -33.31 30.07 9.50
C ARG A 4 -31.83 30.49 9.49
N ARG A 5 -31.35 31.11 10.57
CA ARG A 5 -29.93 31.48 10.73
C ARG A 5 -29.04 30.24 10.93
N LEU A 6 -29.54 29.22 11.63
CA LEU A 6 -28.81 27.96 11.84
C LEU A 6 -28.63 27.16 10.55
N GLY A 7 -29.68 27.07 9.71
CA GLY A 7 -29.61 26.37 8.42
C GLY A 7 -28.67 27.04 7.40
N LEU A 8 -28.63 28.37 7.39
CA LEU A 8 -27.70 29.13 6.55
C LEU A 8 -26.24 28.95 7.01
N ALA A 9 -26.00 28.91 8.32
CA ALA A 9 -24.67 28.68 8.88
C ALA A 9 -24.13 27.26 8.57
N THR A 10 -24.98 26.22 8.64
CA THR A 10 -24.59 24.85 8.27
C THR A 10 -24.31 24.72 6.78
N LEU A 11 -25.07 25.40 5.92
CA LEU A 11 -24.83 25.40 4.48
C LEU A 11 -23.51 26.10 4.13
N LEU A 12 -23.23 27.24 4.75
CA LEU A 12 -21.96 27.97 4.58
C LEU A 12 -20.76 27.15 5.05
N ALA A 13 -20.89 26.43 6.18
CA ALA A 13 -19.83 25.54 6.67
C ALA A 13 -19.57 24.35 5.72
N ALA A 14 -20.62 23.76 5.16
CA ALA A 14 -20.50 22.67 4.18
C ALA A 14 -19.84 23.15 2.87
N VAL A 15 -20.23 24.34 2.39
CA VAL A 15 -19.62 24.96 1.20
C VAL A 15 -18.14 25.30 1.46
N ALA A 16 -17.80 25.82 2.64
CA ALA A 16 -16.43 26.10 3.02
C ALA A 16 -15.58 24.81 3.11
N ALA A 17 -16.13 23.71 3.64
CA ALA A 17 -15.45 22.42 3.70
C ALA A 17 -15.22 21.82 2.30
N LEU A 18 -16.22 21.92 1.41
CA LEU A 18 -16.09 21.51 0.00
C LEU A 18 -15.07 22.36 -0.76
N ALA A 19 -15.05 23.68 -0.52
CA ALA A 19 -14.05 24.57 -1.10
C ALA A 19 -12.65 24.25 -0.58
N ALA A 20 -12.50 23.94 0.71
CA ALA A 20 -11.21 23.53 1.29
C ALA A 20 -10.71 22.18 0.73
N LEU A 21 -11.62 21.24 0.46
CA LEU A 21 -11.31 19.98 -0.23
C LEU A 21 -10.89 20.21 -1.69
N ALA A 22 -11.55 21.14 -2.39
CA ALA A 22 -11.22 21.50 -3.77
C ALA A 22 -9.90 22.29 -3.89
N LEU A 23 -9.53 23.04 -2.85
CA LEU A 23 -8.28 23.78 -2.74
C LEU A 23 -7.17 22.95 -2.08
N TRP A 24 -7.42 21.69 -1.74
CA TRP A 24 -6.38 20.82 -1.22
C TRP A 24 -5.30 20.69 -2.30
N PRO A 25 -4.04 21.09 -2.02
CA PRO A 25 -3.00 21.02 -3.02
C PRO A 25 -2.86 19.56 -3.43
N ALA A 26 -3.13 19.28 -4.71
CA ALA A 26 -2.74 18.02 -5.30
C ALA A 26 -1.24 17.91 -5.09
N HIS A 27 -0.81 16.87 -4.36
CA HIS A 27 0.60 16.59 -4.25
C HIS A 27 1.05 16.23 -5.66
N GLU A 28 1.70 17.16 -6.36
CA GLU A 28 2.31 16.84 -7.64
C GLU A 28 3.29 15.71 -7.36
N ALA A 29 2.97 14.54 -7.90
CA ALA A 29 3.95 13.47 -8.00
C ALA A 29 5.11 14.06 -8.78
N ARG A 30 6.21 14.38 -8.08
CA ARG A 30 7.43 14.85 -8.72
C ARG A 30 7.72 13.84 -9.81
N ALA A 31 7.63 14.26 -11.07
CA ALA A 31 7.99 13.42 -12.20
C ALA A 31 9.50 13.22 -12.17
N THR A 32 9.97 12.36 -11.27
CA THR A 32 11.29 11.79 -11.35
C THR A 32 11.27 10.96 -12.62
N GLY A 33 12.19 11.25 -13.55
CA GLY A 33 12.32 10.47 -14.78
C GLY A 33 12.32 8.97 -14.48
N ALA A 34 11.92 8.15 -15.46
CA ALA A 34 11.76 6.71 -15.27
C ALA A 34 13.01 6.10 -14.57
N PRO A 35 12.81 5.25 -13.55
CA PRO A 35 13.92 4.65 -12.84
C PRO A 35 14.76 3.83 -13.81
N ARG A 36 16.08 4.02 -13.77
CA ARG A 36 17.03 3.26 -14.60
C ARG A 36 17.21 1.82 -14.14
N LEU A 37 16.85 1.52 -12.90
CA LEU A 37 16.92 0.22 -12.27
C LEU A 37 15.71 0.03 -11.36
N VAL A 38 15.08 -1.14 -11.47
CA VAL A 38 14.08 -1.62 -10.52
C VAL A 38 14.68 -2.83 -9.80
N LEU A 39 14.84 -2.73 -8.48
CA LEU A 39 15.27 -3.84 -7.64
C LEU A 39 14.04 -4.42 -6.92
N PHE A 40 13.69 -5.66 -7.25
CA PHE A 40 12.64 -6.41 -6.60
C PHE A 40 13.24 -7.42 -5.61
N ILE A 41 12.77 -7.41 -4.36
CA ILE A 41 13.26 -8.29 -3.29
C ILE A 41 12.06 -9.01 -2.67
N SER A 42 12.07 -10.34 -2.74
CA SER A 42 11.17 -11.22 -1.97
C SER A 42 11.98 -11.88 -0.86
N VAL A 43 11.52 -11.78 0.38
CA VAL A 43 12.15 -12.46 1.53
C VAL A 43 11.22 -13.60 1.92
N ASP A 44 11.66 -14.84 1.68
CA ASP A 44 10.83 -16.02 1.93
C ASP A 44 10.45 -16.13 3.42
N GLN A 45 9.20 -16.52 3.68
CA GLN A 45 8.62 -16.64 5.03
C GLN A 45 8.69 -15.37 5.91
N MET A 46 8.88 -14.18 5.31
CA MET A 46 8.92 -12.93 6.07
C MET A 46 7.51 -12.43 6.41
N ARG A 47 7.04 -12.75 7.62
CA ARG A 47 5.80 -12.20 8.15
C ARG A 47 5.95 -10.70 8.45
N TYR A 48 4.86 -9.95 8.26
CA TYR A 48 4.87 -8.49 8.49
C TYR A 48 5.25 -8.11 9.93
N ASP A 49 4.84 -8.89 10.94
CA ASP A 49 5.11 -8.59 12.35
C ASP A 49 6.60 -8.65 12.71
N TYR A 50 7.45 -9.27 11.88
CA TYR A 50 8.90 -9.19 12.07
C TYR A 50 9.43 -7.77 11.90
N LEU A 51 8.84 -6.98 11.00
CA LEU A 51 9.24 -5.58 10.77
C LEU A 51 9.00 -4.71 12.01
N THR A 52 7.95 -4.99 12.78
CA THR A 52 7.61 -4.23 14.00
C THR A 52 8.27 -4.83 15.23
N ARG A 53 8.24 -6.17 15.38
CA ARG A 53 8.82 -6.90 16.52
C ARG A 53 10.32 -6.66 16.64
N PHE A 54 11.05 -6.61 15.53
CA PHE A 54 12.49 -6.44 15.51
C PHE A 54 12.93 -5.03 15.07
N ALA A 55 12.00 -4.07 15.00
CA ALA A 55 12.29 -2.69 14.63
C ALA A 55 13.50 -2.07 15.36
N PRO A 56 13.70 -2.30 16.68
CA PRO A 56 14.86 -1.75 17.39
C PRO A 56 16.22 -2.33 16.95
N LEU A 57 16.25 -3.44 16.19
CA LEU A 57 17.48 -4.06 15.69
C LEU A 57 17.91 -3.51 14.33
N TYR A 58 16.98 -2.92 13.55
CA TYR A 58 17.31 -2.40 12.24
C TYR A 58 18.04 -1.05 12.35
N ARG A 59 19.16 -0.93 11.61
CA ARG A 59 20.01 0.28 11.56
C ARG A 59 20.16 0.86 10.14
N ALA A 60 19.90 0.03 9.13
CA ALA A 60 19.95 0.34 7.71
C ALA A 60 19.03 -0.63 6.95
N GLY A 61 19.08 -0.67 5.61
CA GLY A 61 18.36 -1.65 4.80
C GLY A 61 16.86 -1.57 5.00
N LEU A 62 16.28 -2.55 5.71
CA LEU A 62 14.87 -2.55 6.11
C LEU A 62 14.47 -1.27 6.87
N ARG A 63 15.36 -0.70 7.71
CA ARG A 63 15.09 0.58 8.39
C ARG A 63 14.87 1.72 7.39
N THR A 64 15.69 1.79 6.35
CA THR A 64 15.59 2.79 5.29
C THR A 64 14.27 2.66 4.52
N LEU A 65 13.86 1.42 4.22
CA LEU A 65 12.59 1.15 3.55
C LEU A 65 11.39 1.52 4.43
N LEU A 66 11.45 1.31 5.74
CA LEU A 66 10.40 1.67 6.68
C LEU A 66 10.28 3.19 6.91
N ASP A 67 11.40 3.90 6.95
CA ASP A 67 11.42 5.34 7.26
C ASP A 67 11.13 6.24 6.04
N HIS A 68 11.52 5.80 4.84
CA HIS A 68 11.47 6.62 3.62
C HIS A 68 10.68 5.99 2.47
N GLY A 69 10.18 4.77 2.65
CA GLY A 69 9.40 4.06 1.63
C GLY A 69 7.89 4.19 1.80
N ALA A 70 7.15 3.66 0.83
CA ALA A 70 5.72 3.41 0.98
C ALA A 70 5.52 2.04 1.64
N VAL A 71 4.88 2.01 2.81
CA VAL A 71 4.68 0.78 3.60
C VAL A 71 3.21 0.37 3.56
N PHE A 72 2.95 -0.81 2.99
CA PHE A 72 1.61 -1.42 2.94
C PHE A 72 1.49 -2.45 4.07
N SER A 73 0.92 -2.04 5.21
CA SER A 73 0.83 -2.88 6.42
C SER A 73 -0.30 -3.92 6.40
N ASN A 74 -1.24 -3.80 5.46
CA ASN A 74 -2.36 -4.71 5.29
C ASN A 74 -2.34 -5.36 3.89
N ALA A 75 -1.18 -5.86 3.49
CA ALA A 75 -1.00 -6.63 2.26
C ALA A 75 -1.13 -8.13 2.56
N LEU A 76 -1.89 -8.86 1.73
CA LEU A 76 -2.23 -10.26 1.93
C LEU A 76 -2.15 -11.00 0.58
N TYR A 77 -1.77 -12.27 0.62
CA TYR A 77 -1.99 -13.17 -0.50
C TYR A 77 -3.49 -13.42 -0.66
N ALA A 78 -4.04 -13.15 -1.84
CA ALA A 78 -5.46 -13.32 -2.15
C ALA A 78 -5.82 -14.77 -2.54
N HIS A 79 -4.86 -15.69 -2.51
CA HIS A 79 -5.01 -17.11 -2.85
C HIS A 79 -4.85 -17.99 -1.60
N ALA A 80 -5.46 -19.17 -1.63
CA ALA A 80 -5.47 -20.08 -0.47
C ALA A 80 -4.13 -20.78 -0.23
N ASN A 81 -3.40 -21.16 -1.28
CA ASN A 81 -2.15 -21.89 -1.13
C ASN A 81 -0.96 -20.95 -0.95
N THR A 82 -0.58 -20.70 0.30
CA THR A 82 0.52 -19.78 0.67
C THR A 82 1.89 -20.48 0.68
N GLU A 83 2.16 -21.27 -0.36
CA GLU A 83 3.46 -21.87 -0.64
C GLU A 83 4.37 -20.92 -1.45
N THR A 84 5.67 -21.24 -1.51
CA THR A 84 6.67 -20.41 -2.21
C THR A 84 6.33 -20.22 -3.69
N GLY A 85 6.01 -21.28 -4.43
CA GLY A 85 5.72 -21.24 -5.87
C GLY A 85 4.52 -20.35 -6.21
N PRO A 86 3.31 -20.64 -5.68
CA PRO A 86 2.14 -19.78 -5.86
C PRO A 86 2.36 -18.36 -5.34
N GLY A 87 3.05 -18.20 -4.21
CA GLY A 87 3.37 -16.91 -3.64
C GLY A 87 4.27 -16.05 -4.53
N HIS A 88 5.26 -16.65 -5.21
CA HIS A 88 6.16 -15.92 -6.11
C HIS A 88 5.54 -15.62 -7.47
N SER A 89 4.65 -16.49 -7.96
CA SER A 89 4.03 -16.31 -9.29
C SER A 89 3.21 -15.03 -9.39
N VAL A 90 2.64 -14.54 -8.28
CA VAL A 90 1.79 -13.33 -8.26
C VAL A 90 2.56 -12.01 -8.18
N LEU A 91 3.80 -12.03 -7.65
CA LEU A 91 4.51 -10.81 -7.22
C LEU A 91 4.87 -9.84 -8.36
N LEU A 92 5.31 -10.38 -9.49
CA LEU A 92 5.71 -9.59 -10.67
C LEU A 92 4.79 -9.79 -11.88
N SER A 93 3.77 -10.65 -11.77
CA SER A 93 2.79 -10.85 -12.83
C SER A 93 1.52 -10.02 -12.65
N GLY A 94 1.18 -9.66 -11.40
CA GLY A 94 -0.11 -9.05 -11.07
C GLY A 94 -1.31 -9.96 -11.34
N ARG A 95 -1.07 -11.27 -11.46
CA ARG A 95 -2.08 -12.31 -11.72
C ARG A 95 -2.17 -13.28 -10.55
N SER A 96 -3.32 -13.92 -10.40
CA SER A 96 -3.53 -14.97 -9.41
C SER A 96 -2.88 -16.30 -9.85
N PRO A 97 -2.58 -17.25 -8.94
CA PRO A 97 -1.83 -18.46 -9.28
C PRO A 97 -2.50 -19.37 -10.32
N ASP A 98 -3.84 -19.34 -10.39
CA ASP A 98 -4.65 -20.05 -11.39
C ASP A 98 -4.37 -19.57 -12.83
N HIS A 99 -3.97 -18.31 -13.00
CA HIS A 99 -3.63 -17.76 -14.31
C HIS A 99 -2.25 -18.21 -14.79
N SER A 100 -1.27 -18.32 -13.89
CA SER A 100 0.08 -18.80 -14.24
C SER A 100 0.16 -20.33 -14.27
N GLY A 101 -0.84 -21.02 -13.72
CA GLY A 101 -0.83 -22.47 -13.52
C GLY A 101 0.07 -22.94 -12.38
N ILE A 102 0.63 -22.04 -11.57
CA ILE A 102 1.54 -22.39 -10.45
C ILE A 102 0.71 -22.44 -9.18
N VAL A 103 -0.08 -23.50 -9.01
CA VAL A 103 -1.11 -23.61 -7.97
C VAL A 103 -0.62 -24.23 -6.66
N ALA A 104 0.53 -24.91 -6.68
CA ALA A 104 1.24 -25.41 -5.51
C ALA A 104 2.76 -25.41 -5.79
N ASN A 105 3.58 -25.93 -4.88
CA ASN A 105 4.95 -26.31 -5.18
C ASN A 105 5.00 -27.63 -5.95
N GLU A 106 4.07 -28.54 -5.67
CA GLU A 106 3.94 -29.87 -6.27
C GLU A 106 2.46 -30.23 -6.43
N TRP A 107 2.05 -30.76 -7.60
CA TRP A 107 0.67 -31.22 -7.86
C TRP A 107 0.61 -32.26 -9.00
N TYR A 108 -0.49 -33.03 -9.10
CA TYR A 108 -0.72 -34.13 -10.06
C TYR A 108 -1.97 -33.94 -10.92
#